data_AF-A0A3P7N6H0-F1
#
_entry.id   AF-A0A3P7N6H0-F1
#
_cell.length_a   1.000
_cell.length_b   1.000
_cell.length_c   1.000
_cell.angle_alpha   90.00
_cell.angle_beta   90.00
_cell.angle_gamma   90.00
#
_symmetry.space_group_name_H-M   'P 1'
#
loop_
_entity.id
_entity.type
_entity.pdbx_description
1 polymer ?
#
loop_
_entity_poly.entity_id
_entity_poly.type
_entity_poly.pdbx_seq_one_letter_code
_entity_poly.pdbx_strand_id
1 'polypeptide(L)'
;MEKAVLSLVDEFGELSGVNDMGWALLAKLVYACNHEMLRLIASRIQKRLIVAAKQPVSVPLLHFVRSFLVRFPWLKACNEQTLACIAAHAVDFAVENFSMDIVRLVSGVYALYAGNKYDRILTKTLKNVMRDSIIEDGGEGIIVFETATQHNRTQFVATIFRVHAAVMKHAFKGGEVRVDEWLDMAHEALNISDAEIDKSVFTWLRTYMIRAGSCAQVSSRRMSALFIDFHRPSEAYYSAVQEFIQLGANSTANTLFGMLIHSPLEKLHSEVSFSQLLLTVNLHP
;
A
#
# COMPACT_ATOMS: atom_id res chain seq x y z
N MET A 1 38.09 1.47 12.62
CA MET A 1 36.65 1.13 12.50
C MET A 1 36.11 1.47 11.11
N GLU A 2 36.34 2.69 10.61
CA GLU A 2 35.93 3.15 9.26
C GLU A 2 36.38 2.23 8.11
N LYS A 3 37.66 1.85 8.06
CA LYS A 3 38.20 0.95 7.03
C LYS A 3 37.53 -0.43 7.02
N ALA A 4 37.12 -0.92 8.19
CA ALA A 4 36.44 -2.21 8.33
C ALA A 4 35.01 -2.16 7.77
N VAL A 5 34.24 -1.11 8.11
CA VAL A 5 32.88 -0.93 7.59
C VAL A 5 32.89 -0.79 6.07
N LEU A 6 33.83 -0.02 5.53
CA LEU A 6 34.02 0.13 4.09
C LEU A 6 34.31 -1.21 3.41
N SER A 7 35.22 -2.01 3.97
CA SER A 7 35.52 -3.36 3.48
C SER A 7 34.29 -4.27 3.47
N LEU A 8 33.47 -4.23 4.52
CA LEU A 8 32.24 -5.03 4.62
C LEU A 8 31.21 -4.63 3.56
N VAL A 9 31.06 -3.33 3.26
CA VAL A 9 30.16 -2.89 2.18
C VAL A 9 30.62 -3.43 0.82
N ASP A 10 31.93 -3.46 0.59
CA ASP A 10 32.48 -3.97 -0.67
C ASP A 10 32.24 -5.48 -0.78
N GLU A 11 32.61 -6.24 0.26
CA GLU A 11 32.43 -7.70 0.34
C GLU A 11 30.96 -8.12 0.21
N PHE A 12 30.06 -7.53 1.00
CA PHE A 12 28.63 -7.85 0.93
C PHE A 12 28.02 -7.42 -0.40
N GLY A 13 28.55 -6.36 -1.00
CA GLY A 13 28.13 -5.91 -2.31
C GLY A 13 28.59 -6.80 -3.45
N GLU A 14 29.77 -7.41 -3.35
CA GLU A 14 30.19 -8.47 -4.28
C GLU A 14 29.31 -9.70 -4.13
N LEU A 15 29.05 -10.12 -2.89
CA LEU A 15 28.15 -11.24 -2.59
C LEU A 15 26.75 -11.00 -3.14
N SER A 16 26.24 -9.76 -3.11
CA SER A 16 24.92 -9.41 -3.64
C SER A 16 24.84 -9.49 -5.17
N GLY A 17 25.97 -9.56 -5.86
CA GLY A 17 26.03 -9.89 -7.29
C GLY A 17 25.90 -11.38 -7.57
N VAL A 18 26.08 -12.23 -6.55
CA VAL A 18 26.15 -13.69 -6.67
C VAL A 18 24.91 -14.34 -6.05
N ASN A 19 24.46 -13.87 -4.87
CA ASN A 19 23.29 -14.40 -4.18
C ASN A 19 22.58 -13.37 -3.29
N ASP A 20 21.37 -13.74 -2.87
CA ASP A 20 20.48 -12.90 -2.06
C ASP A 20 21.00 -12.59 -0.64
N MET A 21 21.92 -13.39 -0.10
CA MET A 21 22.46 -13.17 1.24
C MET A 21 23.26 -11.87 1.31
N GLY A 22 23.93 -11.47 0.22
CA GLY A 22 24.62 -10.18 0.14
C GLY A 22 23.68 -9.00 0.39
N TRP A 23 22.47 -9.03 -0.18
CA TRP A 23 21.45 -8.00 0.05
C TRP A 23 21.00 -7.96 1.51
N ALA A 24 20.76 -9.13 2.11
CA ALA A 24 20.37 -9.20 3.53
C ALA A 24 21.47 -8.64 4.45
N LEU A 25 22.74 -8.93 4.17
CA LEU A 25 23.88 -8.45 4.94
C LEU A 25 24.07 -6.93 4.76
N LEU A 26 23.93 -6.40 3.55
CA LEU A 26 23.93 -4.96 3.31
C LEU A 26 22.82 -4.25 4.08
N ALA A 27 21.60 -4.79 4.06
CA ALA A 27 20.48 -4.22 4.81
C ALA A 27 20.78 -4.16 6.32
N LYS A 28 21.29 -5.26 6.89
CA LYS A 28 21.70 -5.32 8.30
C LYS A 28 22.80 -4.32 8.64
N LEU A 29 23.82 -4.21 7.78
CA LEU A 29 24.93 -3.29 7.97
C LEU A 29 24.43 -1.83 7.98
N VAL A 30 23.59 -1.45 7.03
CA VAL A 30 22.99 -0.11 6.95
C VAL A 30 22.18 0.22 8.21
N TYR A 31 21.41 -0.74 8.73
CA TYR A 31 20.69 -0.54 9.99
C TYR A 31 21.60 -0.43 11.22
N ALA A 32 22.74 -1.10 11.23
CA ALA A 32 23.69 -1.07 12.35
C ALA A 32 24.58 0.20 12.38
N CYS A 33 24.80 0.85 11.24
CA CYS A 33 25.66 2.03 11.16
C CYS A 33 25.08 3.23 11.92
N ASN A 34 25.95 4.06 12.52
CA ASN A 34 25.59 5.39 13.03
C ASN A 34 25.64 6.45 11.90
N HIS A 35 25.29 7.70 12.21
CA HIS A 35 25.19 8.76 11.18
C HIS A 35 26.52 9.07 10.46
N GLU A 36 27.64 9.04 11.18
CA GLU A 36 28.98 9.26 10.59
C GLU A 36 29.35 8.12 9.64
N MET A 37 29.13 6.88 10.06
CA MET A 37 29.36 5.70 9.22
C MET A 37 28.46 5.70 7.99
N LEU A 38 27.19 6.11 8.11
CA LEU A 38 26.29 6.24 6.97
C LEU A 38 26.84 7.23 5.95
N ARG A 39 27.30 8.42 6.39
CA ARG A 39 27.94 9.39 5.48
C ARG A 39 29.15 8.80 4.77
N LEU A 40 29.98 8.03 5.47
CA LEU A 40 31.17 7.38 4.91
C LEU A 40 30.82 6.37 3.81
N ILE A 41 29.76 5.56 3.99
CA ILE A 41 29.39 4.50 3.04
C ILE A 41 28.40 4.93 1.96
N ALA A 42 27.84 6.14 2.04
CA ALA A 42 26.75 6.64 1.20
C ALA A 42 26.99 6.38 -0.31
N SER A 43 28.15 6.78 -0.82
CA SER A 43 28.53 6.61 -2.23
C SER A 43 28.49 5.14 -2.68
N ARG A 44 28.97 4.22 -1.83
CA ARG A 44 29.02 2.79 -2.15
C ARG A 44 27.62 2.17 -2.11
N ILE A 45 26.81 2.56 -1.13
CA ILE A 45 25.42 2.12 -1.04
C ILE A 45 24.61 2.62 -2.26
N GLN A 46 24.81 3.86 -2.72
CA GLN A 46 24.17 4.34 -3.95
C GLN A 46 24.59 3.53 -5.18
N LYS A 47 25.87 3.19 -5.32
CA LYS A 47 26.32 2.29 -6.40
C LYS A 47 25.62 0.93 -6.34
N ARG A 48 25.42 0.39 -5.14
CA ARG A 48 24.68 -0.88 -4.95
C ARG A 48 23.19 -0.73 -5.25
N LEU A 49 22.58 0.42 -4.98
CA LEU A 49 21.20 0.70 -5.39
C LEU A 49 21.04 0.68 -6.91
N ILE A 50 22.01 1.20 -7.67
CA ILE A 50 22.00 1.14 -9.14
C ILE A 50 22.10 -0.31 -9.63
N VAL A 51 22.90 -1.15 -8.97
CA VAL A 51 22.99 -2.59 -9.28
C VAL A 51 21.66 -3.29 -8.96
N ALA A 52 21.04 -2.96 -7.82
CA ALA A 52 19.76 -3.55 -7.42
C ALA A 52 18.65 -3.31 -8.47
N ALA A 53 18.62 -2.13 -9.11
CA ALA A 53 17.65 -1.83 -10.16
C ALA A 53 17.78 -2.70 -11.43
N LYS A 54 18.91 -3.40 -11.60
CA LYS A 54 19.18 -4.27 -12.76
C LYS A 54 19.00 -5.76 -12.45
N GLN A 55 18.70 -6.10 -11.20
CA GLN A 55 18.52 -7.48 -10.76
C GLN A 55 17.03 -7.80 -10.59
N PRO A 56 16.63 -9.08 -10.73
CA PRO A 56 15.31 -9.53 -10.33
C PRO A 56 15.03 -9.16 -8.87
N VAL A 57 13.80 -8.73 -8.59
CA VAL A 57 13.41 -8.35 -7.24
C VAL A 57 13.33 -9.60 -6.35
N SER A 58 13.91 -9.51 -5.16
CA SER A 58 13.83 -10.53 -4.12
C SER A 58 13.53 -9.89 -2.75
N VAL A 59 13.05 -10.70 -1.80
CA VAL A 59 12.75 -10.22 -0.44
C VAL A 59 13.99 -9.58 0.24
N PRO A 60 15.20 -10.18 0.19
CA PRO A 60 16.41 -9.56 0.73
C PRO A 60 16.78 -8.24 0.05
N LEU A 61 16.63 -8.14 -1.27
CA LEU A 61 16.85 -6.90 -2.01
C LEU A 61 15.89 -5.80 -1.53
N LEU A 62 14.61 -6.12 -1.35
CA LEU A 62 13.62 -5.16 -0.84
C LEU A 62 13.93 -4.69 0.59
N HIS A 63 14.47 -5.57 1.45
CA HIS A 63 14.97 -5.16 2.76
C HIS A 63 16.16 -4.20 2.67
N PHE A 64 17.07 -4.42 1.72
CA PHE A 64 18.15 -3.47 1.43
C PHE A 64 17.60 -2.12 0.98
N VAL A 65 16.68 -2.08 0.01
CA VAL A 65 16.05 -0.84 -0.48
C VAL A 65 15.31 -0.12 0.64
N ARG A 66 14.57 -0.84 1.48
CA ARG A 66 13.92 -0.28 2.67
C ARG A 66 14.94 0.34 3.63
N SER A 67 16.04 -0.34 3.90
CA SER A 67 17.12 0.19 4.75
C SER A 67 17.70 1.47 4.17
N PHE A 68 17.85 1.54 2.85
CA PHE A 68 18.30 2.74 2.14
C PHE A 68 17.32 3.90 2.34
N LEU A 69 16.03 3.68 2.05
CA LEU A 69 15.00 4.73 2.16
C LEU A 69 14.85 5.27 3.59
N VAL A 70 15.03 4.41 4.60
CA VAL A 70 14.93 4.81 6.01
C VAL A 70 16.19 5.52 6.50
N ARG A 71 17.38 5.05 6.11
CA ARG A 71 18.65 5.52 6.68
C ARG A 71 19.36 6.58 5.85
N PHE A 72 18.99 6.75 4.58
CA PHE A 72 19.51 7.76 3.67
C PHE A 72 18.41 8.63 3.05
N PRO A 73 17.47 9.21 3.84
CA PRO A 73 16.38 10.02 3.30
C PRO A 73 16.88 11.21 2.47
N TRP A 74 18.07 11.75 2.77
CA TRP A 74 18.69 12.86 2.03
C TRP A 74 19.20 12.48 0.64
N LEU A 75 19.31 11.18 0.31
CA LEU A 75 19.75 10.70 -1.01
C LEU A 75 18.57 10.34 -1.92
N LYS A 76 17.34 10.32 -1.40
CA LYS A 76 16.16 9.88 -2.15
C LYS A 76 16.00 10.62 -3.49
N ALA A 77 16.02 11.96 -3.45
CA ALA A 77 15.86 12.80 -4.65
C ALA A 77 16.96 12.55 -5.70
N CYS A 78 18.20 12.27 -5.27
CA CYS A 78 19.31 11.98 -6.18
C CYS A 78 19.21 10.61 -6.86
N ASN A 79 18.36 9.72 -6.35
CA ASN A 79 18.18 8.36 -6.87
C ASN A 79 16.74 8.12 -7.35
N GLU A 80 16.01 9.18 -7.69
CA GLU A 80 14.57 9.12 -7.95
C GLU A 80 14.20 8.12 -9.06
N GLN A 81 14.91 8.14 -10.19
CA GLN A 81 14.67 7.23 -11.32
C GLN A 81 14.95 5.77 -10.94
N THR A 82 16.08 5.51 -10.28
CA THR A 82 16.45 4.17 -9.81
C THR A 82 15.42 3.62 -8.83
N LEU A 83 14.97 4.45 -7.88
CA LEU A 83 13.97 4.06 -6.90
C LEU A 83 12.59 3.87 -7.52
N ALA A 84 12.22 4.67 -8.52
CA ALA A 84 10.98 4.48 -9.28
C ALA A 84 10.95 3.12 -9.98
N CYS A 85 12.03 2.78 -10.68
CA CYS A 85 12.18 1.49 -11.36
C CYS A 85 12.08 0.32 -10.37
N ILE A 86 12.83 0.37 -9.27
CA ILE A 86 12.76 -0.66 -8.23
C ILE A 86 11.35 -0.74 -7.62
N ALA A 87 10.71 0.40 -7.34
CA ALA A 87 9.38 0.41 -6.74
C ALA A 87 8.31 -0.15 -7.67
N ALA A 88 8.43 0.09 -8.97
CA ALA A 88 7.57 -0.51 -9.99
C ALA A 88 7.72 -2.03 -10.02
N HIS A 89 8.95 -2.53 -10.21
CA HIS A 89 9.24 -3.96 -10.21
C HIS A 89 8.90 -4.63 -8.88
N ALA A 90 8.97 -3.91 -7.75
CA ALA A 90 8.57 -4.42 -6.45
C ALA A 90 7.06 -4.68 -6.39
N VAL A 91 6.25 -3.78 -6.96
CA VAL A 91 4.80 -3.98 -7.07
C VAL A 91 4.51 -5.17 -7.98
N ASP A 92 5.19 -5.28 -9.12
CA ASP A 92 5.06 -6.44 -10.02
C ASP A 92 5.40 -7.76 -9.30
N PHE A 93 6.52 -7.79 -8.58
CA PHE A 93 6.90 -8.94 -7.75
C PHE A 93 5.85 -9.30 -6.69
N ALA A 94 5.20 -8.29 -6.08
CA ALA A 94 4.13 -8.53 -5.11
C ALA A 94 2.86 -9.09 -5.77
N VAL A 95 2.55 -8.67 -6.99
CA VAL A 95 1.40 -9.14 -7.75
C VAL A 95 1.59 -10.59 -8.17
N GLU A 96 2.79 -10.95 -8.65
CA GLU A 96 3.12 -12.31 -9.09
C GLU A 96 3.14 -13.32 -7.93
N ASN A 97 3.70 -12.93 -6.77
CA ASN A 97 3.81 -13.83 -5.63
C ASN A 97 2.56 -13.83 -4.73
N PHE A 98 1.83 -12.71 -4.70
CA PHE A 98 0.60 -12.45 -3.94
C PHE A 98 0.58 -12.93 -2.47
N SER A 99 1.76 -13.00 -1.84
CA SER A 99 1.89 -13.28 -0.41
C SER A 99 1.70 -12.02 0.43
N MET A 100 0.90 -12.10 1.49
CA MET A 100 0.62 -10.96 2.38
C MET A 100 1.89 -10.32 2.97
N ASP A 101 2.92 -11.11 3.29
CA ASP A 101 4.18 -10.59 3.81
C ASP A 101 4.96 -9.82 2.76
N ILE A 102 4.98 -10.32 1.51
CA ILE A 102 5.62 -9.65 0.37
C ILE A 102 4.87 -8.35 0.06
N VAL A 103 3.55 -8.42 -0.06
CA VAL A 103 2.71 -7.24 -0.34
C VAL A 103 2.91 -6.17 0.73
N ARG A 104 2.99 -6.57 2.02
CA ARG A 104 3.26 -5.64 3.12
C ARG A 104 4.65 -4.99 3.02
N LEU A 105 5.68 -5.77 2.71
CA LEU A 105 7.04 -5.24 2.54
C LEU A 105 7.11 -4.26 1.38
N VAL A 106 6.59 -4.65 0.21
CA VAL A 106 6.55 -3.84 -1.01
C VAL A 106 5.75 -2.57 -0.79
N SER A 107 4.56 -2.65 -0.18
CA SER A 107 3.75 -1.48 0.15
C SER A 107 4.50 -0.50 1.05
N GLY A 108 5.27 -1.01 2.02
CA GLY A 108 6.13 -0.19 2.88
C GLY A 108 7.28 0.48 2.12
N VAL A 109 7.95 -0.25 1.21
CA VAL A 109 9.00 0.31 0.35
C VAL A 109 8.44 1.41 -0.55
N TYR A 110 7.33 1.13 -1.24
CA TYR A 110 6.65 2.10 -2.10
C TYR A 110 6.22 3.33 -1.30
N ALA A 111 5.63 3.16 -0.12
CA ALA A 111 5.20 4.27 0.71
C ALA A 111 6.36 5.18 1.16
N LEU A 112 7.51 4.60 1.52
CA LEU A 112 8.71 5.35 1.87
C LEU A 112 9.31 6.11 0.67
N TYR A 113 9.23 5.52 -0.53
CA TYR A 113 9.71 6.11 -1.77
C TYR A 113 8.71 7.13 -2.38
N ALA A 114 7.51 6.72 -2.76
CA ALA A 114 6.59 7.60 -3.49
C ALA A 114 5.95 8.65 -2.57
N GLY A 115 5.65 8.29 -1.31
CA GLY A 115 4.66 9.03 -0.55
C GLY A 115 3.38 9.19 -1.38
N ASN A 116 2.78 10.39 -1.37
CA ASN A 116 1.61 10.72 -2.19
C ASN A 116 1.95 11.21 -3.62
N LYS A 117 3.23 11.32 -3.99
CA LYS A 117 3.67 11.96 -5.25
C LYS A 117 3.08 11.31 -6.51
N TYR A 118 2.90 9.99 -6.48
CA TYR A 118 2.51 9.19 -7.63
C TYR A 118 1.09 8.63 -7.54
N ASP A 119 0.24 9.26 -6.72
CA ASP A 119 -1.17 8.89 -6.56
C ASP A 119 -1.91 8.80 -7.91
N ARG A 120 -1.65 9.75 -8.82
CA ARG A 120 -2.25 9.76 -10.17
C ARG A 120 -1.82 8.60 -11.06
N ILE A 121 -0.58 8.11 -10.88
CA ILE A 121 -0.12 6.93 -11.63
C ILE A 121 -0.86 5.70 -11.14
N LEU A 122 -1.05 5.55 -9.82
CA LEU A 122 -1.82 4.45 -9.24
C LEU A 122 -3.28 4.48 -9.72
N THR A 123 -3.98 5.62 -9.62
CA THR A 123 -5.39 5.71 -10.03
C THR A 123 -5.57 5.50 -11.53
N LYS A 124 -4.70 6.09 -12.38
CA LYS A 124 -4.74 5.89 -13.83
C LYS A 124 -4.52 4.42 -14.21
N THR A 125 -3.51 3.77 -13.64
CA THR A 125 -3.19 2.37 -13.98
C THR A 125 -4.29 1.43 -13.54
N LEU A 126 -4.78 1.60 -12.31
CA LEU A 126 -5.88 0.80 -11.78
C LEU A 126 -7.14 0.93 -12.66
N LYS A 127 -7.46 2.16 -13.11
CA LYS A 127 -8.60 2.42 -14.01
C LYS A 127 -8.47 1.70 -15.34
N ASN A 128 -7.27 1.71 -15.93
CA ASN A 128 -7.00 1.02 -17.19
C ASN A 128 -7.16 -0.51 -17.05
N VAL A 129 -6.62 -1.08 -15.97
CA VAL A 129 -6.69 -2.52 -15.67
C VAL A 129 -8.14 -2.98 -15.41
N MET A 130 -8.99 -2.10 -14.86
CA MET A 130 -10.40 -2.41 -14.60
C MET A 130 -11.33 -2.21 -15.81
N ARG A 131 -11.00 -1.30 -16.74
CA ARG A 131 -11.87 -0.93 -17.89
C ARG A 131 -11.58 -1.68 -19.19
N ASP A 132 -10.71 -2.68 -19.17
CA ASP A 132 -10.28 -3.44 -20.36
C ASP A 132 -9.78 -2.55 -21.53
N SER A 133 -9.43 -1.29 -21.26
CA SER A 133 -8.83 -0.41 -22.27
C SER A 133 -7.43 -0.92 -22.58
N ILE A 134 -7.11 -1.09 -23.88
CA ILE A 134 -5.74 -1.31 -24.35
C ILE A 134 -4.86 -0.33 -23.58
N ILE A 135 -3.94 -0.86 -22.78
CA ILE A 135 -2.94 -0.06 -22.11
C ILE A 135 -2.12 0.49 -23.24
N GLU A 136 -2.40 1.73 -23.64
CA GLU A 136 -1.54 2.45 -24.56
C GLU A 136 -0.16 2.45 -23.90
N ASP A 137 0.70 1.62 -24.48
CA ASP A 137 2.10 1.46 -24.11
C ASP A 137 2.78 2.79 -24.44
N GLY A 138 2.73 3.69 -23.46
CA GLY A 138 3.01 5.10 -23.69
C GLY A 138 2.70 5.97 -22.48
N GLY A 139 2.75 5.40 -21.28
CA GLY A 139 2.61 6.18 -20.06
C GLY A 139 3.82 7.07 -19.85
N GLU A 140 3.74 8.34 -20.26
CA GLU A 140 4.62 9.39 -19.76
C GLU A 140 4.62 9.38 -18.23
N GLY A 141 5.64 8.75 -17.64
CA GLY A 141 5.70 8.50 -16.21
C GLY A 141 6.93 7.69 -15.83
N ILE A 142 7.49 8.00 -14.67
CA ILE A 142 8.71 7.34 -14.16
C ILE A 142 8.44 5.93 -13.60
N ILE A 143 7.16 5.54 -13.48
CA ILE A 143 6.70 4.25 -12.92
C ILE A 143 5.80 3.59 -13.97
N VAL A 144 6.16 2.37 -14.37
CA VAL A 144 5.41 1.52 -15.30
C VAL A 144 5.32 0.14 -14.67
N PHE A 145 4.11 -0.42 -14.57
CA PHE A 145 3.86 -1.72 -13.96
C PHE A 145 3.63 -2.77 -15.04
N GLU A 146 4.50 -3.78 -15.13
CA GLU A 146 4.41 -4.83 -16.15
C GLU A 146 3.26 -5.81 -15.86
N THR A 147 2.90 -5.97 -14.58
CA THR A 147 1.80 -6.85 -14.15
C THR A 147 0.43 -6.19 -14.20
N ALA A 148 0.35 -4.93 -14.63
CA ALA A 148 -0.92 -4.25 -14.90
C ALA A 148 -1.58 -4.85 -16.14
N THR A 149 -2.10 -6.07 -16.05
CA THR A 149 -2.70 -6.78 -17.18
C THR A 149 -3.98 -7.46 -16.75
N GLN A 150 -4.79 -7.90 -17.72
CA GLN A 150 -6.03 -8.63 -17.44
C GLN A 150 -5.77 -9.96 -16.70
N HIS A 151 -4.66 -10.64 -17.02
CA HIS A 151 -4.31 -11.92 -16.40
C HIS A 151 -4.10 -11.79 -14.89
N ASN A 152 -3.46 -10.70 -14.46
CA ASN A 152 -3.16 -10.42 -13.06
C ASN A 152 -4.16 -9.44 -12.43
N ARG A 153 -5.31 -9.18 -13.08
CA ARG A 153 -6.25 -8.10 -12.69
C ARG A 153 -6.58 -8.12 -11.21
N THR A 154 -6.94 -9.28 -10.67
CA THR A 154 -7.35 -9.42 -9.27
C THR A 154 -6.21 -9.09 -8.31
N GLN A 155 -5.06 -9.75 -8.48
CA GLN A 155 -3.89 -9.55 -7.64
C GLN A 155 -3.37 -8.11 -7.74
N PHE A 156 -3.40 -7.54 -8.95
CA PHE A 156 -2.99 -6.17 -9.21
C PHE A 156 -3.89 -5.18 -8.48
N VAL A 157 -5.22 -5.27 -8.67
CA VAL A 157 -6.20 -4.40 -8.02
C VAL A 157 -6.04 -4.45 -6.49
N ALA A 158 -6.02 -5.65 -5.91
CA ALA A 158 -5.85 -5.83 -4.47
C ALA A 158 -4.52 -5.23 -3.97
N THR A 159 -3.43 -5.43 -4.71
CA THR A 159 -2.10 -4.91 -4.36
C THR A 159 -2.07 -3.38 -4.39
N ILE A 160 -2.66 -2.73 -5.40
CA ILE A 160 -2.67 -1.26 -5.51
C ILE A 160 -3.43 -0.61 -4.36
N PHE A 161 -4.58 -1.15 -3.93
CA PHE A 161 -5.29 -0.66 -2.74
C PHE A 161 -4.43 -0.79 -1.47
N ARG A 162 -3.67 -1.89 -1.33
CA ARG A 162 -2.75 -2.10 -0.19
C ARG A 162 -1.57 -1.15 -0.20
N VAL A 163 -0.98 -0.92 -1.37
CA VAL A 163 0.10 0.06 -1.59
C VAL A 163 -0.39 1.45 -1.20
N HIS A 164 -1.55 1.87 -1.69
CA HIS A 164 -2.09 3.19 -1.37
C HIS A 164 -2.48 3.32 0.11
N ALA A 165 -3.00 2.27 0.74
CA ALA A 165 -3.24 2.25 2.18
C ALA A 165 -1.93 2.44 2.98
N ALA A 166 -0.82 1.83 2.56
CA ALA A 166 0.48 2.04 3.18
C ALA A 166 1.00 3.48 2.97
N VAL A 167 0.81 4.05 1.77
CA VAL A 167 1.10 5.47 1.50
C VAL A 167 0.37 6.38 2.48
N MET A 168 -0.93 6.17 2.69
CA MET A 168 -1.70 6.97 3.66
C MET A 168 -1.20 6.80 5.09
N LYS A 169 -0.75 5.60 5.49
CA LYS A 169 -0.20 5.39 6.84
C LYS A 169 1.12 6.14 7.07
N HIS A 170 1.99 6.19 6.06
CA HIS A 170 3.34 6.76 6.20
C HIS A 170 3.46 8.24 5.83
N ALA A 171 2.69 8.72 4.85
CA ALA A 171 2.89 10.04 4.23
C ALA A 171 1.69 10.98 4.36
N PHE A 172 0.56 10.57 4.96
CA PHE A 172 -0.60 11.43 5.15
C PHE A 172 -0.33 12.46 6.27
N LYS A 173 0.33 13.56 5.89
CA LYS A 173 0.43 14.82 6.64
C LYS A 173 -0.03 15.96 5.73
N GLY A 174 -1.34 16.16 5.64
CA GLY A 174 -1.93 17.30 4.94
C GLY A 174 -1.80 17.29 3.41
N GLY A 175 -1.37 16.17 2.81
CA GLY A 175 -1.38 16.02 1.36
C GLY A 175 -2.80 15.80 0.83
N GLU A 176 -3.13 16.44 -0.29
CA GLU A 176 -4.41 16.26 -0.98
C GLU A 176 -4.47 14.85 -1.57
N VAL A 177 -5.27 13.98 -0.95
CA VAL A 177 -5.62 12.66 -1.51
C VAL A 177 -6.90 12.86 -2.31
N ARG A 178 -6.90 12.46 -3.58
CA ARG A 178 -8.07 12.49 -4.46
C ARG A 178 -9.03 11.36 -4.11
N VAL A 179 -9.55 11.41 -2.88
CA VAL A 179 -10.40 10.37 -2.28
C VAL A 179 -11.60 10.05 -3.17
N ASP A 180 -12.13 11.06 -3.85
CA ASP A 180 -13.27 10.90 -4.73
C ASP A 180 -12.97 9.96 -5.90
N GLU A 181 -11.79 10.07 -6.53
CA GLU A 181 -11.35 9.12 -7.56
C GLU A 181 -11.19 7.72 -6.97
N TRP A 182 -10.58 7.61 -5.78
CA TRP A 182 -10.37 6.31 -5.14
C TRP A 182 -11.67 5.63 -4.70
N LEU A 183 -12.70 6.38 -4.33
CA LEU A 183 -14.03 5.84 -4.00
C LEU A 183 -14.74 5.32 -5.26
N ASP A 184 -14.62 6.00 -6.40
CA ASP A 184 -15.11 5.48 -7.68
C ASP A 184 -14.41 4.16 -8.04
N MET A 185 -13.08 4.16 -7.91
CA MET A 185 -12.27 2.97 -8.15
C MET A 185 -12.62 1.82 -7.20
N ALA A 186 -12.90 2.11 -5.93
CA ALA A 186 -13.34 1.12 -4.96
C ALA A 186 -14.70 0.53 -5.34
N HIS A 187 -15.66 1.37 -5.74
CA HIS A 187 -16.97 0.91 -6.19
C HIS A 187 -16.86 0.01 -7.43
N GLU A 188 -16.09 0.43 -8.45
CA GLU A 188 -15.83 -0.40 -9.63
C GLU A 188 -15.12 -1.72 -9.26
N ALA A 189 -14.14 -1.69 -8.37
CA ALA A 189 -13.40 -2.88 -7.94
C ALA A 189 -14.27 -3.90 -7.19
N LEU A 190 -15.19 -3.45 -6.34
CA LEU A 190 -16.10 -4.34 -5.59
C LEU A 190 -17.08 -5.11 -6.51
N ASN A 191 -17.28 -4.66 -7.75
CA ASN A 191 -18.08 -5.38 -8.74
C ASN A 191 -17.35 -6.60 -9.33
N ILE A 192 -16.02 -6.67 -9.25
CA ILE A 192 -15.22 -7.82 -9.73
C ILE A 192 -15.53 -9.09 -8.92
N SER A 193 -16.12 -8.94 -7.73
CA SER A 193 -16.59 -10.03 -6.89
C SER A 193 -15.50 -11.00 -6.41
N ASP A 194 -14.42 -10.44 -5.87
CA ASP A 194 -13.28 -11.20 -5.34
C ASP A 194 -12.99 -10.84 -3.87
N ALA A 195 -12.81 -11.86 -3.02
CA ALA A 195 -12.66 -11.69 -1.58
C ALA A 195 -11.38 -10.91 -1.18
N GLU A 196 -10.29 -11.05 -1.94
CA GLU A 196 -9.04 -10.36 -1.68
C GLU A 196 -9.11 -8.89 -2.12
N ILE A 197 -9.86 -8.60 -3.18
CA ILE A 197 -10.21 -7.21 -3.56
C ILE A 197 -11.09 -6.59 -2.47
N ASP A 198 -12.18 -7.25 -2.08
CA ASP A 198 -13.11 -6.75 -1.06
C ASP A 198 -12.35 -6.41 0.23
N LYS A 199 -11.52 -7.34 0.72
CA LYS A 199 -10.68 -7.14 1.90
C LYS A 199 -9.73 -5.96 1.74
N SER A 200 -9.10 -5.81 0.58
CA SER A 200 -8.16 -4.72 0.28
C SER A 200 -8.87 -3.36 0.25
N VAL A 201 -10.02 -3.28 -0.41
CA VAL A 201 -10.85 -2.07 -0.52
C VAL A 201 -11.32 -1.61 0.86
N PHE A 202 -11.89 -2.50 1.67
CA PHE A 202 -12.36 -2.11 3.01
C PHE A 202 -11.22 -1.80 3.98
N THR A 203 -10.08 -2.49 3.87
CA THR A 203 -8.87 -2.14 4.63
C THR A 203 -8.35 -0.75 4.24
N TRP A 204 -8.37 -0.43 2.94
CA TRP A 204 -8.01 0.88 2.41
C TRP A 204 -8.96 1.96 2.93
N LEU A 205 -10.28 1.74 2.83
CA LEU A 205 -11.31 2.69 3.26
C LEU A 205 -11.21 2.98 4.75
N ARG A 206 -11.05 1.93 5.57
CA ARG A 206 -10.79 2.08 7.01
C ARG A 206 -9.53 2.90 7.28
N THR A 207 -8.45 2.61 6.55
CA THR A 207 -7.20 3.37 6.68
C THR A 207 -7.41 4.84 6.35
N TYR A 208 -8.15 5.15 5.28
CA TYR A 208 -8.49 6.53 4.93
C TYR A 208 -9.24 7.23 6.07
N MET A 209 -10.30 6.61 6.60
CA MET A 209 -11.10 7.19 7.70
C MET A 209 -10.27 7.49 8.94
N ILE A 210 -9.42 6.56 9.38
CA ILE A 210 -8.50 6.75 10.51
C ILE A 210 -7.54 7.91 10.26
N ARG A 211 -6.98 8.01 9.05
CA ARG A 211 -5.93 8.99 8.73
C ARG A 211 -6.48 10.38 8.45
N ALA A 212 -7.65 10.47 7.82
CA ALA A 212 -8.33 11.73 7.52
C ALA A 212 -9.11 12.28 8.73
N GLY A 213 -9.49 11.43 9.69
CA GLY A 213 -10.26 11.83 10.86
C GLY A 213 -11.56 12.54 10.45
N SER A 214 -11.88 13.66 11.09
CA SER A 214 -13.10 14.43 10.80
C SER A 214 -13.21 14.91 9.35
N CYS A 215 -12.09 15.08 8.63
CA CYS A 215 -12.11 15.45 7.21
C CYS A 215 -12.73 14.36 6.31
N ALA A 216 -12.76 13.10 6.76
CA ALA A 216 -13.43 12.02 6.04
C ALA A 216 -14.95 12.24 5.89
N GLN A 217 -15.55 13.06 6.76
CA GLN A 217 -16.98 13.39 6.71
C GLN A 217 -17.41 14.03 5.39
N VAL A 218 -16.50 14.72 4.69
CA VAL A 218 -16.76 15.32 3.38
C VAL A 218 -17.19 14.26 2.36
N SER A 219 -16.66 13.04 2.46
CA SER A 219 -16.98 11.91 1.59
C SER A 219 -18.02 10.95 2.18
N SER A 220 -18.65 11.29 3.31
CA SER A 220 -19.50 10.38 4.09
C SER A 220 -20.65 9.77 3.29
N ARG A 221 -21.31 10.58 2.44
CA ARG A 221 -22.42 10.10 1.58
C ARG A 221 -21.98 9.01 0.61
N ARG A 222 -20.80 9.16 0.00
CA ARG A 222 -20.26 8.20 -0.98
C ARG A 222 -19.78 6.93 -0.30
N MET A 223 -19.11 7.07 0.85
CA MET A 223 -18.74 5.93 1.68
C MET A 223 -19.98 5.16 2.14
N SER A 224 -21.04 5.87 2.54
CA SER A 224 -22.30 5.25 2.90
C SER A 224 -22.91 4.47 1.74
N ALA A 225 -23.03 5.05 0.55
CA ALA A 225 -23.56 4.35 -0.62
C ALA A 225 -22.79 3.04 -0.88
N LEU A 226 -21.45 3.09 -0.82
CA LEU A 226 -20.59 1.93 -0.99
C LEU A 226 -20.86 0.83 0.07
N PHE A 227 -21.13 1.18 1.32
CA PHE A 227 -21.50 0.21 2.36
C PHE A 227 -22.89 -0.40 2.17
N ILE A 228 -23.86 0.40 1.69
CA ILE A 228 -25.25 0.00 1.47
C ILE A 228 -25.34 -0.98 0.28
N ASP A 229 -24.66 -0.65 -0.81
CA ASP A 229 -24.70 -1.41 -2.05
C ASP A 229 -23.91 -2.72 -1.97
N PHE A 230 -23.08 -2.90 -0.95
CA PHE A 230 -22.24 -4.08 -0.80
C PHE A 230 -22.94 -5.20 0.00
N HIS A 231 -22.98 -6.41 -0.55
CA HIS A 231 -23.81 -7.52 -0.03
C HIS A 231 -23.03 -8.77 0.39
N ARG A 232 -21.69 -8.67 0.48
CA ARG A 232 -20.77 -9.79 0.76
C ARG A 232 -19.91 -9.51 2.01
N PRO A 233 -20.53 -9.34 3.19
CA PRO A 233 -19.84 -8.84 4.37
C PRO A 233 -18.67 -9.72 4.81
N SER A 234 -17.62 -9.08 5.31
CA SER A 234 -16.40 -9.69 5.82
C SER A 234 -15.90 -8.94 7.07
N GLU A 235 -14.93 -9.50 7.79
CA GLU A 235 -14.31 -8.81 8.93
C GLU A 235 -13.76 -7.43 8.55
N ALA A 236 -13.17 -7.31 7.35
CA ALA A 236 -12.65 -6.04 6.85
C ALA A 236 -13.78 -5.03 6.59
N TYR A 237 -14.91 -5.49 6.03
CA TYR A 237 -16.12 -4.68 5.85
C TYR A 237 -16.63 -4.15 7.20
N TYR A 238 -16.85 -5.03 8.18
CA TYR A 238 -17.37 -4.62 9.49
C TYR A 238 -16.42 -3.68 10.23
N SER A 239 -15.11 -3.92 10.12
CA SER A 239 -14.09 -3.02 10.69
C SER A 239 -14.14 -1.63 10.06
N ALA A 240 -14.41 -1.53 8.76
CA ALA A 240 -14.58 -0.25 8.06
C ALA A 240 -15.89 0.43 8.45
N VAL A 241 -17.00 -0.32 8.52
CA VAL A 241 -18.30 0.20 8.98
C VAL A 241 -18.20 0.76 10.41
N GLN A 242 -17.55 0.03 11.32
CA GLN A 242 -17.34 0.49 12.69
C GLN A 242 -16.57 1.82 12.74
N GLU A 243 -15.52 1.95 11.95
CA GLU A 243 -14.75 3.19 11.86
C GLU A 243 -15.59 4.33 11.25
N PHE A 244 -16.39 4.04 10.23
CA PHE A 244 -17.30 5.01 9.61
C PHE A 244 -18.31 5.57 10.61
N ILE A 245 -18.84 4.71 11.48
CA ILE A 245 -19.75 5.09 12.57
C ILE A 245 -19.06 6.03 13.57
N GLN A 246 -17.81 5.70 13.94
CA GLN A 246 -17.03 6.47 14.91
C GLN A 246 -16.68 7.87 14.42
N LEU A 247 -16.69 8.13 13.11
CA LEU A 247 -16.49 9.48 12.56
C LEU A 247 -17.59 10.47 12.97
N GLY A 248 -18.73 10.00 13.48
CA GLY A 248 -19.83 10.83 13.98
C GLY A 248 -21.11 10.69 13.16
N ALA A 249 -22.23 10.53 13.86
CA ALA A 249 -23.55 10.24 13.32
C ALA A 249 -24.12 11.41 12.49
N ASN A 250 -24.09 11.25 11.17
CA ASN A 250 -25.07 11.89 10.30
C ASN A 250 -26.26 10.94 10.13
N SER A 251 -27.44 11.45 9.74
CA SER A 251 -28.68 10.68 9.50
C SER A 251 -28.50 9.43 8.61
N THR A 252 -27.44 9.41 7.80
CA THR A 252 -27.04 8.29 6.94
C THR A 252 -26.50 7.09 7.73
N ALA A 253 -25.82 7.30 8.86
CA ALA A 253 -25.37 6.21 9.73
C ALA A 253 -26.57 5.43 10.30
N ASN A 254 -27.61 6.13 10.75
CA ASN A 254 -28.85 5.51 11.25
C ASN A 254 -29.59 4.68 10.18
N THR A 255 -29.50 5.07 8.90
CA THR A 255 -30.06 4.31 7.78
C THR A 255 -29.26 3.03 7.51
N LEU A 256 -27.93 3.14 7.51
CA LEU A 256 -27.01 2.00 7.44
C LEU A 256 -27.24 1.02 8.60
N PHE A 257 -27.43 1.52 9.82
CA PHE A 257 -27.75 0.72 11.00
C PHE A 257 -29.08 -0.01 10.86
N GLY A 258 -30.13 0.68 10.44
CA GLY A 258 -31.42 0.06 10.18
C GLY A 258 -31.28 -1.12 9.20
N MET A 259 -30.53 -0.93 8.12
CA MET A 259 -30.32 -2.02 7.15
C MET A 259 -29.43 -3.15 7.70
N LEU A 260 -28.39 -2.86 8.47
CA LEU A 260 -27.52 -3.90 9.05
C LEU A 260 -28.24 -4.71 10.14
N ILE A 261 -29.13 -4.08 10.91
CA ILE A 261 -29.94 -4.74 11.94
C ILE A 261 -31.08 -5.56 11.31
N HIS A 262 -31.65 -5.10 10.20
CA HIS A 262 -32.76 -5.75 9.51
C HIS A 262 -32.34 -6.67 8.36
N SER A 263 -31.04 -6.75 8.05
CA SER A 263 -30.50 -7.73 7.11
C SER A 263 -30.66 -9.14 7.71
N PRO A 264 -31.21 -10.11 6.98
CA PRO A 264 -31.45 -11.45 7.52
C PRO A 264 -30.14 -12.03 8.07
N LEU A 265 -30.20 -12.44 9.34
CA LEU A 265 -29.14 -12.98 10.19
C LEU A 265 -28.33 -14.16 9.60
N GLU A 266 -28.65 -14.64 8.41
CA GLU A 266 -28.07 -15.84 7.79
C GLU A 266 -26.66 -15.63 7.20
N LYS A 267 -26.09 -14.42 7.20
CA LYS A 267 -24.76 -14.15 6.60
C LYS A 267 -23.67 -13.69 7.57
N LEU A 268 -23.94 -13.64 8.87
CA LEU A 268 -23.03 -13.12 9.89
C LEU A 268 -22.19 -14.24 10.53
N HIS A 269 -21.20 -14.76 9.81
CA HIS A 269 -20.31 -15.82 10.32
C HIS A 269 -19.25 -15.36 11.35
N SER A 270 -19.29 -14.11 11.84
CA SER A 270 -18.46 -13.67 12.96
C SER A 270 -19.28 -12.89 14.01
N GLU A 271 -19.96 -13.62 14.89
CA GLU A 271 -20.72 -13.07 16.03
C GLU A 271 -19.94 -12.00 16.82
N VAL A 272 -18.62 -12.17 16.94
CA VAL A 272 -17.74 -11.26 17.69
C VAL A 272 -17.71 -9.83 17.12
N SER A 273 -17.71 -9.66 15.79
CA SER A 273 -17.59 -8.35 15.16
C SER A 273 -18.89 -7.56 15.20
N PHE A 274 -20.04 -8.25 15.05
CA PHE A 274 -21.35 -7.61 15.06
C PHE A 274 -21.77 -7.19 16.48
N SER A 275 -21.51 -8.03 17.48
CA SER A 275 -21.76 -7.67 18.89
C SER A 275 -20.94 -6.45 19.33
N GLN A 276 -19.69 -6.33 18.89
CA GLN A 276 -18.88 -5.13 19.14
C GLN A 276 -19.43 -3.88 18.44
N LEU A 277 -19.96 -4.05 17.21
CA LEU A 277 -20.59 -2.98 16.45
C LEU A 277 -21.85 -2.47 17.17
N LEU A 278 -22.70 -3.38 17.67
CA LEU A 278 -23.87 -3.04 18.50
C LEU A 278 -23.50 -2.35 19.83
N LEU A 279 -22.41 -2.76 20.48
CA LEU A 279 -21.93 -2.14 21.72
C LEU A 279 -21.39 -0.72 21.50
N THR A 280 -20.76 -0.45 20.36
CA THR A 280 -20.24 0.89 20.03
C THR A 280 -21.38 1.90 19.83
N VAL A 281 -22.54 1.44 19.36
CA VAL A 281 -23.75 2.28 19.14
C VAL A 281 -24.42 2.67 20.44
N ASN A 282 -24.51 1.74 21.40
CA ASN A 282 -25.16 1.99 22.69
C ASN A 282 -24.38 2.96 23.62
N LEU A 283 -23.19 3.42 23.20
CA LEU A 283 -22.38 4.38 23.95
C LEU A 283 -22.52 5.83 23.46
N HIS A 284 -23.29 6.08 22.40
CA HIS A 284 -23.59 7.44 21.92
C HIS A 284 -25.12 7.67 21.85
N PRO A 285 -25.73 8.21 22.92
CA PRO A 285 -27.07 8.80 22.86
C PRO A 285 -27.10 10.12 22.08
#